data_AF-A0A7Y5XXM0-F1
#
_entry.id   AF-A0A7Y5XXM0-F1
#
_cell.length_a   1.000
_cell.length_b   1.000
_cell.length_c   1.000
_cell.angle_alpha   90.00
_cell.angle_beta   90.00
_cell.angle_gamma   90.00
#
_symmetry.space_group_name_H-M   'P 1'
#
loop_
_entity.id
_entity.type
_entity.pdbx_description
1 polymer ?
#
loop_
_entity_poly.entity_id
_entity_poly.type
_entity_poly.pdbx_seq_one_letter_code
_entity_poly.pdbx_strand_id
1 'polypeptide(L)'
;HLVDALPELAFDHAEIVLAARERLRGKLSYTNVGFALAPDAFTLSELRGLYAAALGHDVSATNLKRVLLRRDVLQATGARREPGRAGGRPAEVYRFRSRRLEITDPFAALRPPS
;
A
#
# COMPACT_ATOMS: atom_id res chain seq x y z
N HIS A 1 5.92 18.64 -3.52
CA HIS A 1 5.69 18.22 -4.91
C HIS A 1 5.16 16.79 -4.91
N LEU A 2 4.22 16.47 -5.81
CA LEU A 2 3.87 15.07 -6.03
C LEU A 2 5.09 14.33 -6.58
N VAL A 3 5.29 13.08 -6.20
CA VAL A 3 6.42 12.27 -6.69
C VAL A 3 6.36 12.11 -8.22
N ASP A 4 5.17 12.19 -8.81
CA ASP A 4 4.96 12.15 -10.26
C ASP A 4 5.17 13.51 -10.95
N ALA A 5 5.47 14.58 -10.20
CA ALA A 5 5.68 15.94 -10.72
C ALA A 5 6.79 16.65 -9.95
N LEU A 6 7.99 16.06 -9.99
CA LEU A 6 9.18 16.61 -9.34
C LEU A 6 9.73 17.80 -10.14
N PRO A 7 10.22 18.85 -9.45
CA PRO A 7 10.97 19.91 -10.12
C PRO A 7 12.29 19.36 -10.68
N GLU A 8 13.02 20.17 -11.44
CA GLU A 8 14.38 19.82 -11.82
C GLU A 8 15.22 19.53 -10.57
N LEU A 9 15.77 18.32 -10.49
CA LEU A 9 16.56 17.87 -9.34
C LEU A 9 18.04 17.96 -9.69
N ALA A 10 18.85 18.38 -8.74
CA ALA A 10 20.30 18.47 -8.92
C ALA A 10 20.93 17.08 -9.17
N PHE A 11 21.99 17.05 -9.97
CA PHE A 11 22.81 15.86 -10.25
C PHE A 11 21.96 14.67 -10.76
N ASP A 12 22.15 13.47 -10.19
CA ASP A 12 21.50 12.22 -10.53
C ASP A 12 20.30 11.91 -9.62
N HIS A 13 19.82 12.88 -8.82
CA HIS A 13 18.73 12.67 -7.87
C HIS A 13 17.44 12.18 -8.54
N ALA A 14 17.17 12.59 -9.79
CA ALA A 14 16.03 12.08 -10.56
C ALA A 14 16.12 10.55 -10.77
N GLU A 15 17.31 10.05 -11.12
CA GLU A 15 17.54 8.60 -11.30
C GLU A 15 17.41 7.84 -9.99
N ILE A 16 17.93 8.41 -8.89
CA ILE A 16 17.81 7.83 -7.54
C ILE A 16 16.33 7.69 -7.14
N VAL A 17 15.52 8.73 -7.36
CA VAL A 17 14.10 8.70 -7.01
C VAL A 17 13.33 7.68 -7.85
N LEU A 18 13.61 7.61 -9.15
CA LEU A 18 13.00 6.62 -10.04
C LEU A 18 13.38 5.19 -9.62
N ALA A 19 14.66 4.94 -9.34
CA ALA A 19 15.14 3.64 -8.88
C ALA A 19 14.51 3.25 -7.52
N ALA A 20 14.38 4.20 -6.58
CA ALA A 20 13.75 3.97 -5.29
C ALA A 20 12.25 3.64 -5.45
N ARG A 21 11.54 4.33 -6.36
CA ARG A 21 10.14 4.06 -6.68
C ARG A 21 9.96 2.66 -7.25
N GLU A 22 10.75 2.27 -8.25
CA GLU A 22 10.65 0.92 -8.82
C GLU A 22 10.99 -0.18 -7.82
N ARG A 23 11.99 0.06 -6.96
CA ARG A 23 12.31 -0.87 -5.86
C ARG A 23 11.17 -1.00 -4.85
N LEU A 24 10.49 0.10 -4.52
CA LEU A 24 9.32 0.08 -3.63
C LEU A 24 8.19 -0.74 -4.25
N ARG A 25 7.86 -0.50 -5.53
CA ARG A 25 6.82 -1.24 -6.27
C ARG A 25 7.11 -2.74 -6.31
N GLY A 26 8.35 -3.10 -6.62
CA GLY A 26 8.79 -4.49 -6.57
C GLY A 26 8.56 -5.11 -5.19
N LYS A 27 9.02 -4.45 -4.13
CA LYS A 27 8.86 -4.95 -2.75
C LYS A 27 7.42 -5.10 -2.30
N LEU A 28 6.52 -4.19 -2.70
CA LEU A 28 5.09 -4.30 -2.36
C LEU A 28 4.45 -5.59 -2.88
N SER A 29 5.03 -6.21 -3.91
CA SER A 29 4.51 -7.43 -4.49
C SER A 29 4.79 -8.69 -3.67
N TYR A 30 5.94 -8.76 -3.02
CA TYR A 30 6.41 -9.97 -2.31
C TYR A 30 6.68 -9.77 -0.82
N THR A 31 6.59 -8.55 -0.29
CA THR A 31 6.82 -8.23 1.14
C THR A 31 5.64 -7.51 1.78
N ASN A 32 5.69 -7.35 3.11
CA ASN A 32 4.76 -6.54 3.88
C ASN A 32 5.10 -5.04 3.92
N VAL A 33 6.05 -4.53 3.11
CA VAL A 33 6.61 -3.16 3.21
C VAL A 33 5.59 -2.02 3.24
N GLY A 34 4.35 -2.27 2.81
CA GLY A 34 3.22 -1.35 2.98
C GLY A 34 3.01 -0.86 4.43
N PHE A 35 3.49 -1.59 5.45
CA PHE A 35 3.45 -1.14 6.85
C PHE A 35 4.20 0.18 7.09
N ALA A 36 5.24 0.44 6.29
CA ALA A 36 6.06 1.66 6.41
C ALA A 36 5.34 2.89 5.83
N LEU A 37 4.36 2.67 4.95
CA LEU A 37 3.54 3.72 4.34
C LEU A 37 2.25 3.98 5.14
N ALA A 38 1.72 2.94 5.78
CA ALA A 38 0.45 2.99 6.47
C ALA A 38 0.59 3.44 7.93
N PRO A 39 -0.44 4.12 8.48
CA PRO A 39 -0.53 4.34 9.93
C PRO A 39 -0.64 3.00 10.68
N ASP A 40 -0.59 3.03 12.01
CA ASP A 40 -0.70 1.80 12.82
C ASP A 40 -2.03 1.08 12.68
N ALA A 41 -3.11 1.82 12.39
CA ALA A 41 -4.43 1.27 12.14
C ALA A 41 -5.14 2.05 11.03
N PHE A 42 -5.73 1.32 10.09
CA PHE A 42 -6.31 1.86 8.86
C PHE A 42 -7.52 1.06 8.39
N THR A 43 -8.35 1.69 7.59
CA THR A 43 -9.38 1.03 6.79
C THR A 43 -8.76 0.50 5.48
N LEU A 44 -9.44 -0.46 4.82
CA LEU A 44 -8.97 -0.92 3.50
C LEU A 44 -8.97 0.17 2.43
N SER A 45 -9.86 1.18 2.54
CA SER A 45 -9.90 2.28 1.58
C SER A 45 -8.67 3.17 1.67
N GLU A 46 -8.22 3.46 2.89
CA GLU A 46 -6.99 4.22 3.13
C GLU A 46 -5.76 3.46 2.64
N LEU A 47 -5.68 2.17 2.97
CA LEU A 47 -4.58 1.33 2.50
C LEU A 47 -4.55 1.24 0.97
N ARG A 48 -5.71 1.10 0.32
CA ARG A 48 -5.85 1.12 -1.14
C ARG A 48 -5.27 2.40 -1.74
N GLY A 49 -5.56 3.56 -1.14
CA GLY A 49 -5.02 4.84 -1.60
C GLY A 49 -3.49 4.88 -1.56
N LEU A 50 -2.89 4.39 -0.47
CA LEU A 50 -1.43 4.31 -0.32
C LEU A 50 -0.80 3.35 -1.35
N TYR A 51 -1.41 2.18 -1.57
CA TYR A 51 -0.94 1.22 -2.56
C TYR A 51 -1.07 1.77 -3.99
N ALA A 52 -2.19 2.41 -4.33
CA ALA A 52 -2.39 3.00 -5.64
C ALA A 52 -1.37 4.11 -5.93
N ALA A 53 -1.11 4.98 -4.95
CA ALA A 53 -0.11 6.03 -5.07
C ALA A 53 1.31 5.45 -5.27
N ALA A 54 1.69 4.42 -4.50
CA ALA A 54 3.00 3.79 -4.63
C ALA A 54 3.17 3.03 -5.97
N LEU A 55 2.13 2.30 -6.41
CA LEU A 55 2.14 1.52 -7.64
C LEU A 55 1.94 2.38 -8.90
N GLY A 56 1.39 3.59 -8.77
CA GLY A 56 1.09 4.50 -9.88
C GLY A 56 -0.07 4.01 -10.77
N HIS A 57 -0.93 3.14 -10.25
CA HIS A 57 -2.16 2.71 -10.91
C HIS A 57 -3.21 2.35 -9.86
N ASP A 58 -4.47 2.31 -10.27
CA ASP A 58 -5.56 1.96 -9.34
C ASP A 58 -5.46 0.52 -8.85
N VAL A 59 -5.91 0.33 -7.60
CA VAL A 59 -5.95 -0.97 -6.92
C VAL A 59 -7.36 -1.21 -6.40
N SER A 60 -7.91 -2.40 -6.63
CA SER A 60 -9.20 -2.78 -6.03
C SER A 60 -9.02 -3.08 -4.54
N ALA A 61 -9.81 -2.42 -3.68
CA ALA A 61 -9.79 -2.65 -2.24
C ALA A 61 -10.14 -4.12 -1.89
N THR A 62 -11.07 -4.73 -2.63
CA THR A 62 -11.46 -6.14 -2.47
C THR A 62 -10.31 -7.08 -2.80
N ASN A 63 -9.62 -6.86 -3.93
CA ASN A 63 -8.47 -7.68 -4.31
C ASN A 63 -7.30 -7.50 -3.35
N LEU A 64 -7.01 -6.25 -2.96
CA LEU A 64 -5.96 -5.94 -1.99
C LEU A 64 -6.22 -6.66 -0.65
N LYS A 65 -7.44 -6.53 -0.12
CA LYS A 65 -7.86 -7.24 1.09
C LYS A 65 -7.66 -8.75 0.96
N ARG A 66 -8.16 -9.34 -0.12
CA ARG A 66 -8.09 -10.78 -0.39
C ARG A 66 -6.63 -11.27 -0.43
N VAL A 67 -5.75 -10.55 -1.12
CA VAL A 67 -4.33 -10.92 -1.23
C VAL A 67 -3.63 -10.81 0.12
N LEU A 68 -3.78 -9.68 0.81
CA LEU A 68 -3.08 -9.44 2.08
C LEU A 68 -3.57 -10.34 3.22
N LEU A 69 -4.86 -10.68 3.26
CA LEU A 69 -5.39 -11.65 4.22
C LEU A 69 -4.93 -13.07 3.90
N ARG A 70 -4.90 -13.47 2.62
CA ARG A 70 -4.41 -14.79 2.21
C ARG A 70 -2.95 -15.00 2.61
N ARG A 71 -2.14 -13.94 2.57
CA ARG A 71 -0.73 -13.95 2.98
C ARG A 71 -0.51 -13.75 4.47
N ASP A 72 -1.59 -13.71 5.25
CA ASP A 72 -1.55 -13.46 6.69
C ASP A 72 -0.84 -12.16 7.10
N VAL A 73 -0.92 -11.11 6.26
CA VAL A 73 -0.20 -9.84 6.48
C VAL A 73 -1.02 -8.86 7.33
N LEU A 74 -2.34 -8.96 7.28
CA LEU A 74 -3.26 -8.09 7.99
C LEU A 74 -4.00 -8.84 9.09
N GLN A 75 -4.33 -8.12 10.16
CA GLN A 75 -5.27 -8.57 11.18
C GLN A 75 -6.32 -7.51 11.44
N ALA A 76 -7.56 -7.95 11.64
CA ALA A 76 -8.64 -7.10 12.11
C ALA A 76 -8.35 -6.64 13.54
N THR A 77 -8.70 -5.40 13.84
CA THR A 77 -8.56 -4.83 15.20
C THR A 77 -9.82 -4.99 16.04
N GLY A 78 -10.93 -5.43 15.42
CA GLY A 78 -12.26 -5.43 16.03
C GLY A 78 -12.95 -4.05 16.01
N ALA A 79 -12.19 -2.98 15.77
CA ALA A 79 -12.74 -1.64 15.64
C ALA A 79 -13.37 -1.39 14.27
N ARG A 80 -14.31 -0.44 14.24
CA ARG A 80 -14.87 0.14 13.01
C ARG A 80 -14.66 1.65 13.04
N ARG A 81 -14.40 2.24 11.87
CA ARG A 81 -14.29 3.68 11.69
C ARG A 81 -15.54 4.16 10.96
N GLU A 82 -16.17 5.18 11.51
CA GLU A 82 -17.30 5.84 10.86
C GLU A 82 -16.88 6.40 9.50
N PRO A 83 -17.78 6.38 8.50
CA PRO A 83 -17.50 7.00 7.22
C PRO A 83 -17.27 8.50 7.41
N GLY A 84 -16.43 9.07 6.55
CA GLY A 84 -16.27 10.52 6.48
C GLY A 84 -17.53 11.22 5.93
N ARG A 85 -17.36 12.49 5.55
CA ARG A 85 -18.44 13.38 5.07
C ARG A 85 -19.32 12.82 3.95
N ALA A 86 -18.83 11.85 3.18
CA ALA A 86 -19.54 11.18 2.10
C ALA A 86 -20.57 10.13 2.58
N GLY A 87 -20.62 9.82 3.88
CA GLY A 87 -21.51 8.81 4.45
C GLY A 87 -21.13 7.37 4.07
N GLY A 88 -21.93 6.40 4.53
CA GLY A 88 -21.75 4.98 4.20
C GLY A 88 -21.82 4.04 5.41
N ARG A 89 -21.41 2.79 5.21
CA ARG A 89 -21.29 1.81 6.30
C ARG A 89 -19.97 1.99 7.04
N PRO A 90 -19.93 1.85 8.38
CA PRO A 90 -18.68 1.85 9.13
C PRO A 90 -17.68 0.82 8.59
N ALA A 91 -16.46 1.28 8.32
CA ALA A 91 -15.41 0.47 7.73
C ALA A 91 -14.63 -0.27 8.81
N GLU A 92 -14.37 -1.56 8.60
CA GLU A 92 -13.53 -2.35 9.50
C GLU A 92 -12.08 -1.84 9.50
N VAL A 93 -11.49 -1.78 10.69
CA VAL A 93 -10.13 -1.30 10.90
C VAL A 93 -9.17 -2.47 11.04
N TYR A 94 -8.06 -2.39 10.32
CA TYR A 94 -7.00 -3.38 10.25
C TYR A 94 -5.68 -2.77 10.69
N ARG A 95 -4.73 -3.65 11.02
CA ARG A 95 -3.31 -3.33 11.16
C ARG A 95 -2.47 -4.42 10.50
N PHE A 96 -1.23 -4.08 10.15
CA PHE A 96 -0.25 -5.09 9.79
C PHE A 96 0.06 -5.98 11.01
N ARG A 97 0.20 -7.30 10.79
CA ARG A 97 0.59 -8.23 11.87
C ARG A 97 1.99 -7.94 12.41
N SER A 98 2.89 -7.55 11.52
CA SER A 98 4.27 -7.20 11.82
C SER A 98 4.62 -5.86 11.17
N ARG A 99 5.36 -5.03 11.91
CA ARG A 99 5.99 -3.78 11.41
C ARG A 99 7.49 -3.98 11.16
N ARG A 100 7.91 -5.22 10.92
CA ARG A 100 9.25 -5.58 10.45
C ARG A 100 9.14 -6.05 9.00
N LEU A 101 10.16 -5.76 8.21
CA LEU A 101 10.16 -6.18 6.81
C LEU A 101 10.25 -7.70 6.71
N GLU A 102 9.22 -8.31 6.12
CA GLU A 102 9.08 -9.75 5.95
C GLU A 102 8.71 -10.09 4.51
N ILE A 103 9.22 -11.22 4.02
CA ILE A 103 8.81 -11.79 2.74
C ILE A 103 7.49 -12.53 2.99
N THR A 104 6.46 -12.14 2.24
CA THR A 104 5.07 -12.61 2.41
C THR A 104 4.62 -13.52 1.30
N ASP A 105 5.28 -13.44 0.15
CA ASP A 105 4.98 -14.26 -1.03
C ASP A 105 6.14 -14.13 -2.05
N PRO A 106 7.13 -15.05 -2.02
CA PRO A 106 8.34 -14.93 -2.84
C PRO A 106 8.09 -14.99 -4.36
N PHE A 107 6.88 -15.36 -4.80
CA PHE A 107 6.55 -15.56 -6.23
C PHE A 107 5.53 -14.57 -6.78
N ALA A 108 5.07 -13.61 -5.99
CA ALA A 108 4.03 -12.71 -6.45
C ALA A 108 4.52 -11.43 -7.12
N ALA A 109 3.83 -11.09 -8.21
CA ALA A 109 3.86 -9.79 -8.84
C ALA A 109 2.48 -9.15 -8.70
N LEU A 110 2.39 -7.92 -8.16
CA LEU A 110 1.21 -7.08 -8.31
C LEU A 110 1.25 -6.52 -9.73
N ARG A 111 0.66 -7.25 -10.68
CA ARG A 111 0.58 -6.78 -12.06
C ARG A 111 -0.57 -5.77 -12.19
N PRO A 112 -0.43 -4.75 -13.06
CA PRO A 112 -1.54 -3.88 -13.42
C PRO A 112 -2.67 -4.72 -14.05
N PRO A 113 -3.95 -4.31 -13.91
CA PRO A 113 -5.04 -4.93 -14.66
C PRO A 113 -4.83 -4.73 -16.16
N SER A 114 -5.11 -5.78 -16.94
CA SER A 114 -5.14 -5.78 -18.41
C SER A 114 -6.32 -5.01 -18.96
#